data_AF-A0A947SAU0-F1
#
_entry.id   AF-A0A947SAU0-F1
#
_cell.length_a   1.000
_cell.length_b   1.000
_cell.length_c   1.000
_cell.angle_alpha   90.00
_cell.angle_beta   90.00
_cell.angle_gamma   90.00
#
_symmetry.space_group_name_H-M   'P 1'
#
loop_
_entity.id
_entity.type
_entity.pdbx_description
1 polymer ?
#
loop_
_entity_poly.entity_id
_entity_poly.type
_entity_poly.pdbx_seq_one_letter_code
_entity_poly.pdbx_strand_id
1 'polypeptide(L)'
;MYTTNFYNLDVIISVGYRVKSLHGTQFRIWATQKLRDYIIKSFAMDDERLAEGRVAKTYFEEWEDRIRRIRTSEANFYQKVRDVFATSADYNPKADYAKLFYATVQNKFHFAITGLTVAEIVSSRVDSKKENLGLTNWKGEIVTREQAQIAKNYLQKLELKRLNLLVEQFLSFAELQSVEQRVMYMKNWIQKLDEFLILNDKEILQNAGNVSHLKMEKKVREQLEKYNKQKILKL
;
A
#
# COMPACT_ATOMS: atom_id res chain seq x y z
N MET A 1 -13.49 -0.24 -47.98
CA MET A 1 -13.05 -0.68 -46.64
C MET A 1 -11.57 -1.03 -46.75
N TYR A 2 -10.67 -0.25 -46.13
CA TYR A 2 -9.26 -0.62 -46.07
C TYR A 2 -9.04 -1.57 -44.90
N THR A 3 -8.59 -2.79 -45.18
CA THR A 3 -8.14 -3.76 -44.18
C THR A 3 -6.81 -3.27 -43.59
N THR A 4 -6.84 -2.75 -42.37
CA THR A 4 -5.61 -2.43 -41.64
C THR A 4 -4.93 -3.75 -41.25
N ASN A 5 -3.77 -4.03 -41.85
CA ASN A 5 -2.96 -5.19 -41.46
C ASN A 5 -2.34 -4.93 -40.08
N PHE A 6 -2.78 -5.68 -39.07
CA PHE A 6 -2.16 -5.66 -37.75
C PHE A 6 -0.90 -6.51 -37.77
N TYR A 7 0.25 -5.89 -37.58
CA TYR A 7 1.52 -6.60 -37.42
C TYR A 7 1.66 -7.13 -35.99
N ASN A 8 2.12 -8.37 -35.86
CA ASN A 8 2.37 -9.00 -34.57
C ASN A 8 3.55 -8.31 -33.83
N LEU A 9 3.37 -8.04 -32.53
CA LEU A 9 4.35 -7.34 -31.70
C LEU A 9 5.73 -8.03 -31.66
N ASP A 10 5.77 -9.35 -31.61
CA ASP A 10 7.02 -10.13 -31.58
C ASP A 10 7.78 -10.02 -32.90
N VAL A 11 7.06 -9.92 -34.02
CA VAL A 11 7.64 -9.67 -35.34
C VAL A 11 8.21 -8.25 -35.41
N ILE A 12 7.46 -7.26 -34.91
CA ILE A 12 7.92 -5.86 -34.86
C ILE A 12 9.19 -5.74 -34.00
N ILE A 13 9.24 -6.36 -32.82
CA ILE A 13 10.41 -6.37 -31.94
C ILE A 13 11.59 -7.07 -32.64
N SER A 14 11.36 -8.25 -33.23
CA SER A 14 12.40 -9.03 -33.90
C SER A 14 13.03 -8.30 -35.08
N VAL A 15 12.21 -7.64 -35.90
CA VAL A 15 12.66 -6.88 -37.08
C VAL A 15 13.28 -5.54 -36.67
N GLY A 16 12.67 -4.82 -35.72
CA GLY A 16 13.12 -3.52 -35.25
C GLY A 16 14.51 -3.54 -34.61
N TYR A 17 14.88 -4.63 -33.94
CA TYR A 17 16.23 -4.79 -33.38
C TYR A 17 17.26 -5.30 -34.39
N ARG A 18 16.86 -6.11 -35.38
CA ARG A 18 17.80 -6.80 -36.30
C ARG A 18 18.07 -6.06 -37.61
N VAL A 19 17.15 -5.22 -38.09
CA VAL A 19 17.27 -4.58 -39.41
C VAL A 19 17.92 -3.18 -39.29
N LYS A 20 18.82 -2.86 -40.21
CA LYS A 20 19.42 -1.53 -40.38
C LYS A 20 18.56 -0.67 -41.32
N SER A 21 17.34 -0.35 -40.89
CA SER A 21 16.44 0.56 -41.61
C SER A 21 16.16 1.83 -40.80
N LEU A 22 15.72 2.90 -41.46
CA LEU A 22 15.33 4.15 -40.80
C LEU A 22 14.24 3.89 -39.74
N HIS A 23 13.23 3.10 -40.08
CA HIS A 23 12.16 2.68 -39.16
C HIS A 23 12.69 1.84 -37.99
N GLY A 24 13.64 0.92 -38.23
CA GLY A 24 14.29 0.16 -37.16
C GLY A 24 15.09 1.03 -36.20
N THR A 25 15.76 2.07 -36.73
CA THR A 25 16.45 3.07 -35.90
C THR A 25 15.49 3.89 -35.06
N GLN A 26 14.37 4.36 -35.62
CA GLN A 26 13.32 5.07 -34.87
C GLN A 26 12.72 4.20 -33.77
N PHE A 27 12.42 2.93 -34.07
CA PHE A 27 11.92 1.97 -33.09
C PHE A 27 12.91 1.78 -31.94
N ARG A 28 14.20 1.61 -32.22
CA ARG A 28 15.24 1.47 -31.17
C ARG A 28 15.33 2.72 -30.30
N ILE A 29 15.30 3.93 -30.88
CA ILE A 29 15.29 5.18 -30.11
C ILE A 29 14.09 5.21 -29.17
N TRP A 30 12.89 4.91 -29.69
CA TRP A 30 11.67 4.87 -28.89
C TRP A 30 11.72 3.81 -27.78
N ALA A 31 12.14 2.58 -28.10
CA ALA A 31 12.22 1.48 -27.15
C ALA A 31 13.26 1.76 -26.05
N THR A 32 14.44 2.28 -26.41
CA THR A 32 15.45 2.71 -25.45
C THR A 32 14.93 3.80 -24.53
N GLN A 33 14.17 4.77 -25.05
CA GLN A 33 13.56 5.81 -24.22
C GLN A 33 12.57 5.22 -23.20
N LYS A 34 11.69 4.30 -23.62
CA LYS A 34 10.73 3.64 -22.72
C LYS A 34 11.40 2.75 -21.68
N LEU A 35 12.45 2.01 -22.06
CA LEU A 35 13.26 1.24 -21.11
C LEU A 35 13.98 2.15 -20.11
N ARG A 36 14.50 3.29 -20.56
CA ARG A 36 15.15 4.28 -19.70
C ARG A 36 14.15 4.87 -18.70
N ASP A 37 12.95 5.25 -19.15
CA ASP A 37 11.87 5.71 -18.27
C ASP A 37 11.56 4.65 -17.20
N TYR A 38 11.42 3.39 -17.60
CA TYR A 38 11.18 2.30 -16.65
C TYR A 38 12.34 2.11 -15.65
N ILE A 39 13.60 2.16 -16.08
CA ILE A 39 14.76 1.98 -15.19
C ILE A 39 14.89 3.15 -14.20
N ILE A 40 14.67 4.39 -14.65
CA ILE A 40 14.86 5.59 -13.81
C ILE A 40 13.64 5.85 -12.93
N LYS A 41 12.43 5.78 -13.49
CA LYS A 41 11.17 6.17 -12.84
C LYS A 41 10.41 4.98 -12.24
N SER A 42 10.81 3.74 -12.55
CA SER A 42 10.09 2.50 -12.23
C SER A 42 8.76 2.31 -12.98
N PHE A 43 8.44 3.13 -13.97
CA PHE A 43 7.25 2.97 -14.83
C PHE A 43 7.45 3.59 -16.22
N ALA A 44 6.70 3.10 -17.20
CA ALA A 44 6.55 3.71 -18.52
C ALA A 44 5.06 3.72 -18.86
N MET A 45 4.55 4.85 -19.33
CA MET A 45 3.12 5.07 -19.58
C MET A 45 2.89 5.81 -20.90
N ASP A 46 1.68 5.66 -21.43
CA ASP A 46 1.17 6.35 -22.61
C ASP A 46 -0.11 7.09 -22.18
N ASP A 47 0.08 8.30 -21.64
CA ASP A 47 -0.96 9.06 -20.96
C ASP A 47 -2.08 9.49 -21.92
N GLU A 48 -1.73 9.89 -23.14
CA GLU A 48 -2.70 10.27 -24.18
C GLU A 48 -3.62 9.10 -24.51
N ARG A 49 -3.05 7.92 -24.79
CA ARG A 49 -3.86 6.74 -25.12
C ARG A 49 -4.77 6.29 -23.97
N LEU A 50 -4.30 6.45 -22.73
CA LEU A 50 -5.09 6.16 -21.53
C LEU A 50 -6.21 7.17 -21.34
N ALA A 51 -5.95 8.46 -21.54
CA ALA A 51 -6.95 9.53 -21.45
C ALA A 51 -8.06 9.40 -22.52
N GLU A 52 -7.72 8.91 -23.70
CA GLU A 52 -8.68 8.66 -24.79
C GLU A 52 -9.55 7.41 -24.60
N GLY A 53 -9.36 6.65 -23.51
CA GLY A 53 -10.15 5.44 -23.24
C GLY A 53 -9.90 4.30 -24.22
N ARG A 54 -8.81 4.34 -24.99
CA ARG A 54 -8.46 3.33 -26.01
C ARG A 54 -7.82 2.06 -25.43
N VAL A 55 -7.82 1.94 -24.09
CA VAL A 55 -7.29 0.80 -23.36
C VAL A 55 -8.45 -0.01 -22.79
N ALA A 56 -8.35 -1.35 -22.81
CA ALA A 56 -9.37 -2.19 -22.22
C ALA A 56 -9.60 -1.80 -20.75
N LYS A 57 -10.88 -1.62 -20.38
CA LYS A 57 -11.29 -1.18 -19.03
C LYS A 57 -10.64 -2.02 -17.92
N THR A 58 -10.47 -3.32 -18.16
CA THR A 58 -9.81 -4.25 -17.25
C THR A 58 -8.36 -3.88 -16.93
N TYR A 59 -7.59 -3.37 -17.89
CA TYR A 59 -6.21 -2.95 -17.66
C TYR A 59 -6.13 -1.62 -16.91
N PHE A 60 -7.07 -0.71 -17.15
CA PHE A 60 -7.16 0.54 -16.40
C PHE A 60 -7.48 0.27 -14.92
N GLU A 61 -8.47 -0.58 -14.66
CA GLU A 61 -8.83 -1.01 -13.30
C GLU A 61 -7.66 -1.73 -12.60
N GLU A 62 -6.92 -2.58 -13.31
CA GLU A 62 -5.71 -3.23 -12.76
C GLU A 62 -4.64 -2.19 -12.37
N TRP A 63 -4.42 -1.20 -13.23
CA TRP A 63 -3.45 -0.13 -12.97
C TRP A 63 -3.84 0.72 -11.76
N GLU A 64 -5.11 1.15 -11.66
CA GLU A 64 -5.62 1.85 -10.48
C GLU A 64 -5.43 1.03 -9.20
N ASP A 65 -5.73 -0.27 -9.24
CA ASP A 65 -5.52 -1.16 -8.10
C ASP A 65 -4.04 -1.31 -7.73
N ARG A 66 -3.14 -1.32 -8.72
CA ARG A 66 -1.67 -1.34 -8.49
C ARG A 66 -1.20 -0.04 -7.83
N ILE A 67 -1.61 1.12 -8.36
CA ILE A 67 -1.28 2.43 -7.78
C ILE A 67 -1.81 2.53 -6.36
N ARG A 68 -3.06 2.12 -6.12
CA ARG A 68 -3.67 2.08 -4.79
C ARG A 68 -2.84 1.21 -3.83
N ARG A 69 -2.46 -0.01 -4.24
CA ARG A 69 -1.60 -0.91 -3.43
C ARG A 69 -0.24 -0.30 -3.10
N ILE A 70 0.37 0.44 -4.03
CA ILE A 70 1.64 1.13 -3.82
C ILE A 70 1.47 2.29 -2.83
N ARG A 71 0.46 3.14 -3.04
CA ARG A 71 0.14 4.30 -2.18
C ARG A 71 -0.17 3.87 -0.75
N THR A 72 -0.87 2.76 -0.58
CA THR A 72 -1.28 2.24 0.73
C THR A 72 -0.32 1.22 1.31
N SER A 73 0.82 0.94 0.65
CA SER A 73 1.90 0.19 1.28
C SER A 73 2.25 0.88 2.61
N GLU A 74 2.51 0.13 3.68
CA GLU A 74 2.69 0.76 5.00
C GLU A 74 3.78 1.84 4.97
N ALA A 75 4.90 1.58 4.29
CA ALA A 75 5.95 2.57 4.10
C ALA A 75 5.46 3.88 3.44
N ASN A 76 4.75 3.80 2.31
CA ASN A 76 4.27 4.99 1.60
C ASN A 76 3.09 5.67 2.30
N PHE A 77 2.22 4.89 2.94
CA PHE A 77 1.14 5.39 3.77
C PHE A 77 1.69 6.25 4.89
N TYR A 78 2.62 5.69 5.71
CA TYR A 78 3.20 6.43 6.81
C TYR A 78 4.04 7.60 6.35
N GLN A 79 4.71 7.50 5.19
CA GLN A 79 5.41 8.63 4.63
C GLN A 79 4.44 9.76 4.27
N LYS A 80 3.34 9.49 3.55
CA LYS A 80 2.41 10.56 3.14
C LYS A 80 1.59 11.12 4.31
N VAL A 81 1.21 10.26 5.26
CA VAL A 81 0.65 10.64 6.57
C VAL A 81 1.63 11.57 7.29
N ARG A 82 2.90 11.19 7.39
CA ARG A 82 3.96 12.01 7.99
C ARG A 82 4.15 13.33 7.26
N ASP A 83 4.13 13.34 5.93
CA ASP A 83 4.33 14.55 5.14
C ASP A 83 3.22 15.57 5.39
N VAL A 84 1.96 15.12 5.44
CA VAL A 84 0.83 16.01 5.77
C VAL A 84 0.89 16.48 7.21
N PHE A 85 1.19 15.60 8.17
CA PHE A 85 1.22 16.00 9.57
C PHE A 85 2.46 16.80 9.95
N ALA A 86 3.55 16.68 9.20
CA ALA A 86 4.71 17.54 9.32
C ALA A 86 4.43 19.00 8.96
N THR A 87 3.31 19.30 8.28
CA THR A 87 2.85 20.68 8.07
C THR A 87 2.08 21.24 9.27
N SER A 88 1.86 20.45 10.33
CA SER A 88 1.18 20.93 11.53
C SER A 88 2.05 21.92 12.29
N ALA A 89 1.43 22.96 12.85
CA ALA A 89 2.15 24.04 13.52
C ALA A 89 2.95 23.56 14.76
N ASP A 90 2.50 22.49 15.41
CA ASP A 90 3.11 21.90 16.61
C ASP A 90 3.90 20.61 16.33
N TYR A 91 4.21 20.30 15.06
CA TYR A 91 4.91 19.07 14.73
C TYR A 91 6.37 19.07 15.21
N ASN A 92 6.72 18.08 16.04
CA ASN A 92 8.10 17.77 16.40
C ASN A 92 8.40 16.28 16.13
N PRO A 93 9.28 15.95 15.16
CA PRO A 93 9.57 14.55 14.79
C PRO A 93 10.28 13.76 15.89
N LYS A 94 10.88 14.43 16.88
CA LYS A 94 11.58 13.80 18.01
C LYS A 94 10.71 13.68 19.27
N ALA A 95 9.51 14.25 19.27
CA ALA A 95 8.62 14.17 20.41
C ALA A 95 7.97 12.78 20.52
N ASP A 96 7.86 12.26 21.74
CA ASP A 96 7.17 10.99 22.01
C ASP A 96 5.71 11.01 21.52
N TYR A 97 5.11 12.20 21.47
CA TYR A 97 3.77 12.40 20.92
C TYR A 97 3.65 12.00 19.44
N ALA A 98 4.68 12.17 18.61
CA ALA A 98 4.62 11.80 17.20
C ALA A 98 4.46 10.28 17.01
N LYS A 99 5.21 9.47 17.77
CA LYS A 99 5.09 8.00 17.73
C LYS A 99 3.70 7.55 18.19
N LEU A 100 3.20 8.12 19.28
CA LEU A 100 1.87 7.84 19.80
C LEU A 100 0.77 8.22 18.79
N PHE A 101 0.93 9.37 18.14
CA PHE A 101 0.01 9.83 17.11
C PHE A 101 -0.08 8.84 15.94
N TYR A 102 1.05 8.39 15.38
CA TYR A 102 1.03 7.43 14.27
C TYR A 102 0.42 6.09 14.67
N ALA A 103 0.73 5.59 15.87
CA ALA A 103 0.11 4.38 16.40
C ALA A 103 -1.41 4.56 16.58
N THR A 104 -1.85 5.74 17.01
CA THR A 104 -3.28 6.08 17.15
C THR A 104 -3.99 6.10 15.81
N VAL A 105 -3.43 6.78 14.81
CA VAL A 105 -3.97 6.83 13.44
C VAL A 105 -4.05 5.43 12.83
N GLN A 106 -2.98 4.63 12.96
CA GLN A 106 -2.95 3.25 12.46
C GLN A 106 -4.04 2.40 13.11
N ASN A 107 -4.17 2.46 14.43
CA ASN A 107 -5.18 1.70 15.16
C ASN A 107 -6.60 2.11 14.78
N LYS A 108 -6.88 3.41 14.61
CA LYS A 108 -8.19 3.91 14.18
C LYS A 108 -8.57 3.38 12.79
N PHE A 109 -7.66 3.40 11.81
CA PHE A 109 -7.94 2.84 10.48
C PHE A 109 -8.16 1.33 10.50
N HIS A 110 -7.33 0.58 11.23
CA HIS A 110 -7.48 -0.88 11.33
C HIS A 110 -8.78 -1.27 12.06
N PHE A 111 -9.12 -0.54 13.11
CA PHE A 111 -10.35 -0.73 13.87
C PHE A 111 -11.58 -0.45 13.02
N ALA A 112 -11.59 0.65 12.24
CA ALA A 112 -12.70 0.99 11.35
C ALA A 112 -13.02 -0.10 10.31
N ILE A 113 -12.07 -0.98 10.00
CA ILE A 113 -12.24 -2.08 9.04
C ILE A 113 -12.53 -3.42 9.70
N THR A 114 -11.89 -3.70 10.84
CA THR A 114 -11.88 -5.04 11.45
C THR A 114 -12.52 -5.12 12.83
N GLY A 115 -12.82 -3.98 13.46
CA GLY A 115 -13.20 -3.89 14.88
C GLY A 115 -12.05 -4.18 15.85
N LEU A 116 -10.81 -4.27 15.37
CA LEU A 116 -9.63 -4.64 16.15
C LEU A 116 -8.49 -3.64 15.93
N THR A 117 -7.72 -3.37 16.99
CA THR A 117 -6.44 -2.66 16.90
C THR A 117 -5.37 -3.52 16.21
N VAL A 118 -4.26 -2.90 15.81
CA VAL A 118 -3.11 -3.59 15.18
C VAL A 118 -2.65 -4.79 16.00
N ALA A 119 -2.46 -4.57 17.31
CA ALA A 119 -2.00 -5.60 18.23
C ALA A 119 -3.00 -6.74 18.38
N GLU A 120 -4.30 -6.45 18.35
CA GLU A 120 -5.38 -7.44 18.39
C GLU A 120 -5.49 -8.23 17.08
N ILE A 121 -5.36 -7.58 15.92
CA ILE A 121 -5.36 -8.26 14.60
C ILE A 121 -4.22 -9.27 14.55
N VAL A 122 -2.99 -8.83 14.79
CA VAL A 122 -1.81 -9.71 14.74
C VAL A 122 -1.97 -10.83 15.77
N SER A 123 -2.31 -10.48 17.01
CA SER A 123 -2.43 -11.47 18.08
C SER A 123 -3.55 -12.47 17.85
N SER A 124 -4.66 -12.10 17.23
CA SER A 124 -5.76 -13.03 16.95
C SER A 124 -5.49 -13.92 15.73
N ARG A 125 -4.67 -13.45 14.77
CA ARG A 125 -4.50 -14.13 13.47
C ARG A 125 -3.19 -14.91 13.33
N VAL A 126 -2.13 -14.55 14.07
CA VAL A 126 -0.84 -15.26 14.06
C VAL A 126 -0.98 -16.68 14.62
N ASP A 127 -0.61 -17.67 13.82
CA ASP A 127 -0.76 -19.09 14.18
C ASP A 127 0.31 -19.94 13.49
N SER A 128 1.15 -20.60 14.29
CA SER A 128 2.23 -21.47 13.82
C SER A 128 1.74 -22.69 13.05
N LYS A 129 0.47 -23.09 13.23
CA LYS A 129 -0.13 -24.25 12.55
C LYS A 129 -0.64 -23.91 11.16
N LYS A 130 -0.84 -22.63 10.85
CA LYS A 130 -1.31 -22.18 9.53
C LYS A 130 -0.14 -22.09 8.56
N GLU A 131 -0.45 -22.21 7.28
CA GLU A 131 0.50 -21.87 6.24
C GLU A 131 0.98 -20.42 6.44
N ASN A 132 2.28 -20.20 6.25
CA ASN A 132 2.90 -18.88 6.33
C ASN A 132 2.53 -18.09 7.60
N LEU A 133 2.41 -18.76 8.77
CA LEU A 133 2.03 -18.15 10.05
C LEU A 133 0.65 -17.46 10.09
N GLY A 134 -0.19 -17.70 9.08
CA GLY A 134 -1.46 -17.01 8.89
C GLY A 134 -1.36 -15.68 8.15
N LEU A 135 -0.19 -15.32 7.62
CA LEU A 135 -0.05 -14.16 6.74
C LEU A 135 -0.77 -14.43 5.41
N THR A 136 -1.29 -13.36 4.82
CA THR A 136 -2.05 -13.34 3.56
C THR A 136 -1.42 -12.42 2.52
N ASN A 137 -0.63 -11.44 2.96
CA ASN A 137 0.07 -10.51 2.08
C ASN A 137 1.47 -10.25 2.64
N TRP A 138 2.54 -10.79 2.06
CA TRP A 138 3.93 -10.46 2.43
C TRP A 138 4.86 -10.57 1.24
N LYS A 139 6.11 -10.13 1.39
CA LYS A 139 7.12 -10.17 0.33
C LYS A 139 8.14 -11.27 0.60
N GLY A 140 8.52 -12.01 -0.43
CA GLY A 140 9.53 -13.06 -0.35
C GLY A 140 8.97 -14.41 0.12
N GLU A 141 9.82 -15.43 0.10
CA GLU A 141 9.43 -16.82 0.36
C GLU A 141 9.45 -17.19 1.86
N ILE A 142 10.23 -16.44 2.65
CA ILE A 142 10.42 -16.71 4.07
C ILE A 142 9.75 -15.60 4.88
N VAL A 143 8.85 -16.00 5.78
CA VAL A 143 8.22 -15.08 6.73
C VAL A 143 9.24 -14.63 7.77
N THR A 144 9.49 -13.32 7.82
CA THR A 144 10.35 -12.71 8.84
C THR A 144 9.57 -12.29 10.08
N ARG A 145 10.28 -12.08 11.20
CA ARG A 145 9.65 -11.53 12.42
C ARG A 145 9.00 -10.18 12.17
N GLU A 146 9.67 -9.30 11.43
CA GLU A 146 9.14 -7.96 11.09
C GLU A 146 7.83 -8.08 10.31
N GLN A 147 7.77 -8.98 9.32
CA GLN A 147 6.55 -9.22 8.55
C GLN A 147 5.42 -9.79 9.41
N ALA A 148 5.74 -10.67 10.36
CA ALA A 148 4.77 -11.26 11.28
C ALA A 148 4.26 -10.27 12.34
N GLN A 149 4.85 -9.08 12.47
CA GLN A 149 4.36 -8.01 13.35
C GLN A 149 3.46 -7.01 12.61
N ILE A 150 3.37 -7.06 11.28
CA ILE A 150 2.60 -6.13 10.47
C ILE A 150 1.14 -6.58 10.37
N ALA A 151 0.20 -5.84 10.95
CA ALA A 151 -1.23 -6.16 10.92
C ALA A 151 -1.81 -6.27 9.51
N LYS A 152 -1.38 -5.38 8.60
CA LYS A 152 -1.80 -5.41 7.18
C LYS A 152 -1.56 -6.77 6.53
N ASN A 153 -0.51 -7.48 6.92
CA ASN A 153 -0.14 -8.78 6.34
C ASN A 153 -1.13 -9.88 6.73
N TYR A 154 -1.98 -9.66 7.74
CA TYR A 154 -3.02 -10.57 8.18
C TYR A 154 -4.42 -10.22 7.65
N LEU A 155 -4.57 -9.13 6.87
CA LEU A 155 -5.85 -8.69 6.33
C LEU A 155 -6.27 -9.49 5.11
N GLN A 156 -7.51 -9.96 5.10
CA GLN A 156 -8.10 -10.61 3.94
C GLN A 156 -8.24 -9.63 2.77
N LYS A 157 -8.37 -10.14 1.54
CA LYS A 157 -8.45 -9.33 0.31
C LYS A 157 -9.48 -8.19 0.40
N LEU A 158 -10.66 -8.47 0.95
CA LEU A 158 -11.72 -7.46 1.08
C LEU A 158 -11.42 -6.43 2.17
N GLU A 159 -10.91 -6.86 3.32
CA GLU A 159 -10.49 -5.96 4.41
C GLU A 159 -9.38 -5.01 3.91
N LEU A 160 -8.38 -5.57 3.22
CA LEU A 160 -7.28 -4.80 2.64
C LEU A 160 -7.79 -3.79 1.60
N LYS A 161 -8.73 -4.19 0.74
CA LYS A 161 -9.33 -3.26 -0.23
C LYS A 161 -10.06 -2.12 0.48
N ARG A 162 -10.87 -2.40 1.51
CA ARG A 162 -11.60 -1.39 2.28
C ARG A 162 -10.65 -0.46 3.03
N LEU A 163 -9.62 -1.01 3.69
CA LEU A 163 -8.58 -0.22 4.36
C LEU A 163 -7.91 0.74 3.38
N ASN A 164 -7.51 0.24 2.21
CA ASN A 164 -6.85 1.04 1.19
C ASN A 164 -7.71 2.21 0.71
N LEU A 165 -9.00 1.97 0.45
CA LEU A 165 -9.94 3.01 0.00
C LEU A 165 -10.17 4.07 1.08
N LEU A 166 -10.37 3.66 2.32
CA LEU A 166 -10.62 4.56 3.45
C LEU A 166 -9.40 5.46 3.72
N VAL A 167 -8.20 4.86 3.71
CA VAL A 167 -6.93 5.56 3.85
C VAL A 167 -6.72 6.57 2.71
N GLU A 168 -6.98 6.18 1.47
CA GLU A 168 -6.81 7.04 0.29
C GLU A 168 -7.73 8.27 0.33
N GLN A 169 -8.97 8.07 0.73
CA GLN A 169 -9.94 9.15 0.88
C GLN A 169 -9.52 10.12 2.00
N PHE A 170 -9.06 9.62 3.15
CA PHE A 170 -8.55 10.49 4.22
C PHE A 170 -7.29 11.26 3.82
N LEU A 171 -6.35 10.63 3.11
CA LEU A 171 -5.15 11.30 2.61
C LEU A 171 -5.51 12.42 1.64
N SER A 172 -6.51 12.21 0.78
CA SER A 172 -6.98 13.23 -0.16
C SER A 172 -7.65 14.41 0.58
N PHE A 173 -8.43 14.12 1.63
CA PHE A 173 -8.94 15.15 2.53
C PHE A 173 -7.81 15.95 3.18
N ALA A 174 -6.80 15.27 3.71
CA ALA A 174 -5.69 15.90 4.43
C ALA A 174 -4.81 16.75 3.50
N GLU A 175 -4.58 16.27 2.26
CA GLU A 175 -3.91 17.01 1.18
C GLU A 175 -4.67 18.28 0.81
N LEU A 176 -6.01 18.23 0.72
CA LEU A 176 -6.83 19.42 0.48
C LEU A 176 -6.69 20.46 1.61
N GLN A 177 -6.70 20.04 2.89
CA GLN A 177 -6.51 20.98 4.00
C GLN A 177 -5.16 21.71 3.92
N SER A 178 -4.11 20.99 3.47
CA SER A 178 -2.77 21.54 3.28
C SER A 178 -2.73 22.54 2.11
N VAL A 179 -3.33 22.19 0.96
CA VAL A 179 -3.44 23.08 -0.21
C VAL A 179 -4.22 24.36 0.11
N GLU A 180 -5.29 24.25 0.91
CA GLU A 180 -6.08 25.40 1.37
C GLU A 180 -5.39 26.22 2.48
N GLN A 181 -4.14 25.89 2.85
CA GLN A 181 -3.34 26.57 3.87
C GLN A 181 -4.05 26.69 5.23
N ARG A 182 -4.90 25.71 5.57
CA ARG A 182 -5.55 25.69 6.89
C ARG A 182 -4.53 25.30 7.95
N VAL A 183 -4.40 26.16 8.97
CA VAL A 183 -3.51 25.87 10.11
C VAL A 183 -4.08 24.69 10.90
N MET A 184 -3.32 23.61 10.96
CA MET A 184 -3.68 22.39 11.67
C MET A 184 -2.67 22.11 12.78
N TYR A 185 -3.17 21.61 13.91
CA TYR A 185 -2.37 21.03 14.98
C TYR A 185 -2.54 19.51 14.98
N MET A 186 -1.59 18.78 15.54
CA MET A 186 -1.64 17.32 15.59
C MET A 186 -2.94 16.79 16.22
N LYS A 187 -3.45 17.45 17.27
CA LYS A 187 -4.74 17.10 17.89
C LYS A 187 -5.94 17.28 16.94
N ASN A 188 -5.90 18.30 16.06
CA ASN A 188 -6.98 18.55 15.11
C ASN A 188 -7.05 17.42 14.10
N TRP A 189 -5.92 16.85 13.71
CA TRP A 189 -5.87 15.71 12.79
C TRP A 189 -6.52 14.45 13.36
N ILE A 190 -6.33 14.18 14.65
CA ILE A 190 -7.04 13.07 15.32
C ILE A 190 -8.55 13.33 15.31
N GLN A 191 -8.97 14.55 15.66
CA GLN A 191 -10.39 14.91 15.64
C GLN A 191 -10.98 14.80 14.22
N LYS A 192 -10.28 15.30 13.20
CA LYS A 192 -10.71 15.20 11.80
C LYS A 192 -10.76 13.77 11.31
N LEU A 193 -9.86 12.91 11.77
CA LEU A 193 -9.93 11.48 11.47
C LEU A 193 -11.19 10.87 12.08
N ASP A 194 -11.54 11.20 13.32
CA ASP A 194 -12.77 10.69 13.95
C ASP A 194 -14.03 11.17 13.23
N GLU A 195 -14.13 12.47 12.91
CA GLU A 195 -15.22 13.02 12.09
C GLU A 195 -15.32 12.32 10.73
N PHE A 196 -14.19 12.08 10.08
CA PHE A 196 -14.11 11.42 8.79
C PHE A 196 -14.54 9.95 8.84
N LEU A 197 -14.17 9.23 9.90
CA LEU A 197 -14.58 7.84 10.10
C LEU A 197 -16.09 7.74 10.33
N ILE A 198 -16.65 8.64 11.14
CA ILE A 198 -18.10 8.74 11.37
C ILE A 198 -18.83 9.02 10.04
N LEU A 199 -18.33 9.96 9.23
CA LEU A 199 -18.91 10.28 7.91
C LEU A 199 -18.95 9.07 6.97
N ASN A 200 -18.05 8.10 7.14
CA ASN A 200 -17.97 6.86 6.36
C ASN A 200 -18.72 5.68 7.01
N ASP A 201 -19.64 5.95 7.94
CA ASP A 201 -20.39 4.96 8.71
C ASP A 201 -19.46 3.94 9.38
N LYS A 202 -18.33 4.41 9.94
CA LYS A 202 -17.37 3.57 10.67
C LYS A 202 -17.47 3.78 12.16
N GLU A 203 -17.31 2.68 12.89
CA GLU A 203 -17.09 2.72 14.32
C GLU A 203 -15.72 3.32 14.63
N ILE A 204 -15.68 4.18 15.65
CA ILE A 204 -14.44 4.83 16.10
C ILE A 204 -13.87 4.09 17.31
N LEU A 205 -12.55 3.93 17.31
CA LEU A 205 -11.83 3.36 18.44
C LEU A 205 -11.86 4.35 19.63
N GLN A 206 -12.57 3.96 20.69
CA GLN A 206 -12.76 4.76 21.91
C GLN A 206 -11.72 4.51 23.01
N ASN A 207 -10.98 3.40 22.93
CA ASN A 207 -9.99 2.99 23.93
C ASN A 207 -8.69 2.49 23.27
N ALA A 208 -7.69 2.10 24.06
CA ALA A 208 -6.40 1.64 23.53
C ALA A 208 -6.40 0.18 23.00
N GLY A 209 -7.57 -0.48 22.97
CA GLY A 209 -7.69 -1.92 22.73
C GLY A 209 -7.33 -2.76 23.96
N ASN A 210 -7.46 -4.08 23.82
CA ASN A 210 -7.27 -5.05 24.92
C ASN A 210 -5.91 -5.75 24.90
N VAL A 211 -5.12 -5.54 23.85
CA VAL A 211 -3.82 -6.19 23.67
C VAL A 211 -2.73 -5.15 23.49
N SER A 212 -1.73 -5.17 24.37
CA SER A 212 -0.57 -4.28 24.26
C SER A 212 0.39 -4.74 23.15
N HIS A 213 1.15 -3.79 22.61
CA HIS A 213 2.19 -4.07 21.63
C HIS A 213 3.19 -5.14 22.13
N LEU A 214 3.66 -5.02 23.39
CA LEU A 214 4.58 -5.98 23.99
C LEU A 214 3.99 -7.40 24.05
N LYS A 215 2.69 -7.52 24.36
CA LYS A 215 1.99 -8.81 24.39
C LYS A 215 1.88 -9.41 22.99
N MET A 216 1.59 -8.59 21.98
CA MET A 216 1.61 -8.99 20.57
C MET A 216 2.99 -9.49 20.15
N GLU A 217 4.06 -8.73 20.41
CA GLU A 217 5.42 -9.10 20.02
C GLU A 217 5.88 -10.43 20.65
N LYS A 218 5.56 -10.62 21.93
CA LYS A 218 5.83 -11.88 22.63
C LYS A 218 5.12 -13.04 21.94
N LYS A 219 3.83 -12.88 21.63
CA LYS A 219 3.04 -13.91 20.94
C LYS A 219 3.60 -14.22 19.54
N VAL A 220 3.95 -13.20 18.75
CA VAL A 220 4.54 -13.36 17.42
C VAL A 220 5.84 -14.16 17.51
N ARG A 221 6.73 -13.82 18.45
CA ARG A 221 7.99 -14.55 18.66
C ARG A 221 7.74 -16.03 18.97
N GLU A 222 6.83 -16.32 19.91
CA GLU A 222 6.49 -17.69 20.29
C GLU A 222 5.89 -18.50 19.13
N GLN A 223 5.03 -17.89 18.30
CA GLN A 223 4.45 -18.56 17.14
C GLN A 223 5.48 -18.78 16.03
N LEU A 224 6.34 -17.81 15.76
CA LEU A 224 7.41 -17.90 14.76
C LEU A 224 8.42 -19.01 15.12
N GLU A 225 8.82 -19.11 16.39
CA GLU A 225 9.69 -20.20 16.87
C GLU A 225 9.05 -21.58 16.65
N LYS A 226 7.76 -21.74 16.97
CA LYS A 226 7.02 -22.98 16.74
C LYS A 226 6.91 -23.32 15.25
N TYR A 227 6.62 -22.33 14.41
CA TYR A 227 6.49 -22.49 12.97
C TYR A 227 7.81 -22.93 12.33
N ASN A 228 8.92 -22.28 12.69
CA ASN A 228 10.24 -22.63 12.17
C ASN A 228 10.67 -24.05 12.58
N LYS A 229 10.42 -24.44 13.84
CA LYS A 229 10.66 -25.83 14.29
C LYS A 229 9.86 -26.85 13.47
N GLN A 230 8.58 -26.58 13.21
CA GLN A 230 7.73 -27.47 12.42
C GLN A 230 8.18 -27.59 10.95
N LYS A 231 8.71 -26.52 10.35
CA LYS A 231 9.31 -26.57 9.01
C LYS A 231 10.58 -27.43 8.99
N ILE A 232 11.43 -27.32 10.00
CA ILE A 232 12.66 -28.13 10.11
C ILE A 232 12.33 -29.62 10.25
N LEU A 233 11.31 -29.99 11.03
CA LEU A 233 10.89 -31.40 11.19
C LEU A 233 10.24 -32.01 9.93
N LYS A 234 9.90 -31.21 8.93
CA LYS A 234 9.26 -31.66 7.67
C LYS A 234 10.25 -31.81 6.51
N LEU A 235 11.52 -31.44 6.71
CA LEU A 235 12.64 -31.61 5.78
C LEU A 235 13.43 -32.85 6.17
#